data_AF-A0A194S708-F1
#
_entry.id   AF-A0A194S708-F1
#
_cell.length_a   1.000
_cell.length_b   1.000
_cell.length_c   1.000
_cell.angle_alpha   90.00
_cell.angle_beta   90.00
_cell.angle_gamma   90.00
#
_symmetry.space_group_name_H-M   'P 1'
#
loop_
_entity.id
_entity.type
_entity.pdbx_description
1 polymer ?
#
loop_
_entity_poly.entity_id
_entity_poly.type
_entity_poly.pdbx_seq_one_letter_code
_entity_poly.pdbx_strand_id
1 'polypeptide(L)'
;MATSRAAPTSTTKRPGKTPPSAPGTPAVLPLHQRILFPPSSTARPPRILHSPAHSTLDPVILDLIALALRAYVTPWYNGGISRDPDKAFLQAVTAVLVQVIQALEVRLATVDWAELVVRDVPELVAAHYRDWDLATERAGSGSAHNFSPEELFHNLEPHIAISLSTAPDGSSSRASVPHVDKVYLRTLVDHLLKALLPPDDYRAETERAIVRQILVGVVFGAVFSRVAQPWFLH
;
A
#
# COMPACT_ATOMS: atom_id res chain seq x y z
N MET A 1 -35.18 -46.99 80.34
CA MET A 1 -35.70 -47.74 79.19
C MET A 1 -35.68 -46.82 77.98
N ALA A 2 -34.96 -47.25 76.95
CA ALA A 2 -34.67 -46.50 75.74
C ALA A 2 -35.81 -46.58 74.72
N THR A 3 -36.05 -45.49 73.99
CA THR A 3 -36.62 -45.55 72.63
C THR A 3 -35.85 -44.60 71.71
N SER A 4 -35.09 -45.24 70.84
CA SER A 4 -34.43 -44.76 69.62
C SER A 4 -35.47 -44.42 68.55
N ARG A 5 -35.20 -43.44 67.66
CA ARG A 5 -35.27 -43.65 66.19
C ARG A 5 -34.82 -42.43 65.34
N ALA A 6 -33.69 -42.67 64.66
CA ALA A 6 -33.28 -42.36 63.27
C ALA A 6 -33.38 -40.93 62.67
N ALA A 7 -32.20 -40.42 62.33
CA ALA A 7 -31.95 -39.34 61.37
C ALA A 7 -32.07 -39.83 59.90
N PRO A 8 -32.43 -38.95 58.95
CA PRO A 8 -32.39 -39.27 57.52
C PRO A 8 -30.99 -39.12 56.92
N THR A 9 -30.70 -40.05 56.02
CA THR A 9 -29.44 -40.32 55.33
C THR A 9 -29.08 -39.31 54.23
N SER A 10 -27.78 -39.16 54.06
CA SER A 10 -27.01 -38.44 53.04
C SER A 10 -27.45 -38.60 51.58
N THR A 11 -27.22 -37.56 50.76
CA THR A 11 -26.61 -37.77 49.43
C THR A 11 -25.66 -36.60 49.11
N THR A 12 -24.38 -36.78 49.46
CA THR A 12 -23.29 -35.88 49.06
C THR A 12 -22.99 -36.10 47.57
N LYS A 13 -23.39 -35.16 46.71
CA LYS A 13 -22.98 -35.14 45.30
C LYS A 13 -21.47 -34.87 45.21
N ARG A 14 -20.73 -35.85 44.70
CA ARG A 14 -19.29 -35.76 44.38
C ARG A 14 -19.11 -34.76 43.23
N PRO A 15 -18.18 -33.78 43.31
CA PRO A 15 -17.90 -32.92 42.16
C PRO A 15 -17.17 -33.74 41.09
N GLY A 16 -17.75 -33.77 39.89
CA GLY A 16 -17.14 -34.40 38.73
C GLY A 16 -15.89 -33.64 38.30
N LYS A 17 -14.80 -34.39 38.04
CA LYS A 17 -13.58 -33.87 37.41
C LYS A 17 -13.93 -33.26 36.05
N THR A 18 -13.68 -31.97 35.90
CA THR A 18 -13.61 -31.30 34.59
C THR A 18 -12.44 -31.91 33.78
N PRO A 19 -12.64 -32.31 32.52
CA PRO A 19 -11.55 -32.75 31.67
C PRO A 19 -10.61 -31.57 31.36
N PRO A 20 -9.31 -31.80 31.19
CA PRO A 20 -8.37 -30.75 30.82
C PRO A 20 -8.71 -30.23 29.42
N SER A 21 -8.77 -28.90 29.30
CA SER A 21 -8.94 -28.18 28.04
C SER A 21 -7.98 -28.72 26.99
N ALA A 22 -8.50 -29.01 25.79
CA ALA A 22 -7.70 -29.36 24.63
C ALA A 22 -6.65 -28.26 24.35
N PRO A 23 -5.45 -28.60 23.86
CA PRO A 23 -4.46 -27.62 23.45
C PRO A 23 -5.02 -26.87 22.24
N GLY A 24 -5.33 -25.58 22.43
CA GLY A 24 -5.76 -24.70 21.36
C GLY A 24 -4.69 -24.63 20.27
N THR A 25 -5.11 -24.72 19.01
CA THR A 25 -4.26 -24.47 17.85
C THR A 25 -3.56 -23.12 18.04
N PRO A 26 -2.23 -23.00 17.90
CA PRO A 26 -1.57 -21.71 18.09
C PRO A 26 -2.14 -20.72 17.09
N ALA A 27 -2.77 -19.66 17.60
CA ALA A 27 -3.33 -18.61 16.76
C ALA A 27 -2.21 -18.01 15.91
N VAL A 28 -2.33 -18.14 14.59
CA VAL A 28 -1.35 -17.57 13.66
C VAL A 28 -1.45 -16.05 13.77
N LEU A 29 -0.39 -15.42 14.27
CA LEU A 29 -0.34 -13.96 14.38
C LEU A 29 -0.44 -13.30 12.99
N PRO A 30 -1.24 -12.24 12.84
CA PRO A 30 -1.28 -11.41 11.63
C PRO A 30 0.11 -10.97 11.16
N LEU A 31 0.25 -10.74 9.85
CA LEU A 31 1.54 -10.43 9.23
C LEU A 31 2.18 -9.17 9.84
N HIS A 32 1.43 -8.08 9.95
CA HIS A 32 1.93 -6.84 10.55
C HIS A 32 2.37 -7.01 12.01
N GLN A 33 1.71 -7.88 12.80
CA GLN A 33 2.16 -8.16 14.18
C GLN A 33 3.50 -8.89 14.18
N ARG A 34 3.71 -9.81 13.25
CA ARG A 34 4.98 -10.54 13.16
C ARG A 34 6.15 -9.67 12.68
N ILE A 35 5.89 -8.70 11.81
CA ILE A 35 6.93 -7.87 11.17
C ILE A 35 7.17 -6.57 11.94
N LEU A 36 6.12 -5.88 12.38
CA LEU A 36 6.18 -4.53 12.93
C LEU A 36 5.94 -4.49 14.45
N PHE A 37 5.13 -5.38 15.01
CA PHE A 37 4.74 -5.37 16.43
C PHE A 37 4.99 -6.73 17.09
N PRO A 38 6.26 -7.20 17.13
CA PRO A 38 6.57 -8.52 17.66
C PRO A 38 6.18 -8.61 19.15
N PRO A 39 5.98 -9.81 19.70
CA PRO A 39 5.60 -9.98 21.11
C PRO A 39 6.56 -9.39 22.14
N SER A 40 7.82 -9.11 21.76
CA SER A 40 8.79 -8.42 22.61
C SER A 40 8.53 -6.91 22.72
N SER A 41 7.84 -6.34 21.74
CA SER A 41 7.51 -4.93 21.71
C SER A 41 6.31 -4.61 22.59
N THR A 42 6.39 -3.47 23.28
CA THR A 42 5.27 -2.92 24.07
C THR A 42 4.30 -2.10 23.21
N ALA A 43 4.67 -1.77 21.97
CA ALA A 43 3.84 -1.01 21.06
C ALA A 43 2.69 -1.85 20.51
N ARG A 44 1.50 -1.24 20.43
CA ARG A 44 0.30 -1.86 19.86
C ARG A 44 0.10 -1.39 18.43
N PRO A 45 -0.44 -2.24 17.52
CA PRO A 45 -0.88 -1.78 16.21
C PRO A 45 -1.82 -0.58 16.32
N PRO A 46 -1.54 0.53 15.63
CA PRO A 46 -2.38 1.71 15.66
C PRO A 46 -3.68 1.47 14.91
N ARG A 47 -4.73 2.23 15.27
CA ARG A 47 -5.90 2.39 14.41
C ARG A 47 -5.51 3.27 13.23
N ILE A 48 -5.90 2.87 12.02
CA ILE A 48 -5.53 3.59 10.79
C ILE A 48 -6.63 4.58 10.43
N LEU A 49 -7.81 4.10 10.08
CA LEU A 49 -8.87 4.96 9.55
C LEU A 49 -9.77 5.53 10.65
N HIS A 50 -10.16 6.79 10.51
CA HIS A 50 -11.02 7.51 11.45
C HIS A 50 -12.44 6.98 11.44
N SER A 51 -12.95 6.54 10.29
CA SER A 51 -14.29 5.97 10.18
C SER A 51 -14.37 4.56 10.80
N PRO A 52 -15.30 4.29 11.72
CA PRO A 52 -15.48 2.94 12.28
C PRO A 52 -15.98 1.94 11.23
N ALA A 53 -16.71 2.42 10.21
CA ALA A 53 -17.17 1.58 9.09
C ALA A 53 -16.01 0.97 8.30
N HIS A 54 -14.82 1.59 8.34
CA HIS A 54 -13.64 1.12 7.61
C HIS A 54 -12.64 0.35 8.50
N SER A 55 -12.99 0.08 9.76
CA SER A 55 -12.12 -0.64 10.71
C SER A 55 -11.69 -2.03 10.24
N THR A 56 -12.44 -2.64 9.32
CA THR A 56 -12.08 -3.91 8.68
C THR A 56 -10.89 -3.79 7.72
N LEU A 57 -10.57 -2.58 7.25
CA LEU A 57 -9.45 -2.30 6.36
C LEU A 57 -8.13 -2.07 7.11
N ASP A 58 -8.19 -1.68 8.39
CA ASP A 58 -7.00 -1.39 9.19
C ASP A 58 -5.96 -2.54 9.16
N PRO A 59 -6.33 -3.83 9.37
CA PRO A 59 -5.37 -4.93 9.26
C PRO A 59 -4.76 -5.08 7.87
N VAL A 60 -5.54 -4.85 6.81
CA VAL A 60 -5.08 -4.96 5.42
C VAL A 60 -4.07 -3.87 5.10
N ILE A 61 -4.36 -2.63 5.54
CA ILE A 61 -3.46 -1.49 5.37
C ILE A 61 -2.18 -1.70 6.16
N LEU A 62 -2.27 -2.18 7.40
CA LEU A 62 -1.11 -2.52 8.22
C LEU A 62 -0.27 -3.63 7.61
N ASP A 63 -0.89 -4.66 7.02
CA ASP A 63 -0.17 -5.72 6.31
C ASP A 63 0.56 -5.18 5.07
N LEU A 64 -0.07 -4.25 4.32
CA LEU A 64 0.58 -3.56 3.21
C LEU A 64 1.78 -2.72 3.67
N ILE A 65 1.63 -1.96 4.76
CA ILE A 65 2.75 -1.21 5.36
C ILE A 65 3.87 -2.15 5.80
N ALA A 66 3.53 -3.29 6.41
CA ALA A 66 4.51 -4.28 6.84
C ALA A 66 5.30 -4.86 5.66
N LEU A 67 4.63 -5.16 4.54
CA LEU A 67 5.28 -5.62 3.31
C LEU A 67 6.16 -4.52 2.70
N ALA A 68 5.68 -3.28 2.66
CA ALA A 68 6.45 -2.14 2.17
C ALA A 68 7.73 -1.94 2.98
N LEU A 69 7.66 -1.93 4.31
CA LEU A 69 8.82 -1.77 5.19
C LEU A 69 9.76 -2.99 5.12
N ARG A 70 9.21 -4.19 4.92
CA ARG A 70 10.02 -5.39 4.69
C ARG A 70 10.80 -5.31 3.38
N ALA A 71 10.23 -4.74 2.33
CA ALA A 71 10.89 -4.60 1.03
C ALA A 71 11.90 -3.43 1.01
N TYR A 72 11.53 -2.28 1.57
CA TYR A 72 12.26 -1.02 1.36
C TYR A 72 13.10 -0.56 2.55
N VAL A 73 12.89 -1.09 3.77
CA VAL A 73 13.60 -0.64 4.98
C VAL A 73 14.42 -1.76 5.61
N THR A 74 13.80 -2.92 5.81
CA THR A 74 14.42 -4.07 6.50
C THR A 74 15.77 -4.50 5.89
N PRO A 75 15.96 -4.59 4.56
CA PRO A 75 17.20 -5.11 3.98
C PRO A 75 18.45 -4.32 4.36
N TRP A 76 18.37 -2.99 4.39
CA TRP A 76 19.51 -2.14 4.76
C TRP A 76 19.57 -1.86 6.27
N TYR A 77 18.43 -1.73 6.95
CA TYR A 77 18.42 -1.41 8.38
C TYR A 77 18.82 -2.62 9.23
N ASN A 78 18.10 -3.75 9.11
CA ASN A 78 18.38 -4.95 9.90
C ASN A 78 19.63 -5.70 9.44
N GLY A 79 20.00 -5.55 8.17
CA GLY A 79 21.19 -6.17 7.58
C GLY A 79 22.48 -5.42 7.88
N GLY A 80 22.44 -4.08 7.94
CA GLY A 80 23.65 -3.25 7.99
C GLY A 80 23.78 -2.31 9.20
N ILE A 81 22.68 -1.92 9.84
CA ILE A 81 22.69 -0.84 10.85
C ILE A 81 22.36 -1.36 12.25
N SER A 82 21.18 -1.96 12.44
CA SER A 82 20.70 -2.40 13.75
C SER A 82 19.73 -3.56 13.63
N ARG A 83 19.84 -4.59 14.48
CA ARG A 83 18.95 -5.76 14.46
C ARG A 83 17.58 -5.51 15.13
N ASP A 84 17.41 -4.37 15.81
CA ASP A 84 16.19 -3.84 16.45
C ASP A 84 15.13 -4.92 16.75
N PRO A 85 15.26 -5.65 17.88
CA PRO A 85 14.37 -6.76 18.22
C PRO A 85 12.92 -6.29 18.41
N ASP A 86 12.74 -5.08 18.95
CA ASP A 86 11.43 -4.51 19.26
C ASP A 86 10.80 -3.77 18.09
N LYS A 87 11.55 -3.61 16.98
CA LYS A 87 11.13 -2.96 15.74
C LYS A 87 10.71 -1.50 15.93
N ALA A 88 11.26 -0.83 16.94
CA ALA A 88 10.93 0.54 17.31
C ALA A 88 11.10 1.50 16.12
N PHE A 89 12.13 1.32 15.30
CA PHE A 89 12.33 2.16 14.12
C PHE A 89 11.26 1.94 13.05
N LEU A 90 10.90 0.68 12.77
CA LEU A 90 9.83 0.37 11.82
C LEU A 90 8.48 0.90 12.30
N GLN A 91 8.25 0.88 13.62
CA GLN A 91 7.05 1.44 14.24
C GLN A 91 6.98 2.96 14.11
N ALA A 92 8.11 3.67 14.26
CA ALA A 92 8.18 5.11 14.02
C ALA A 92 7.85 5.46 12.56
N VAL A 93 8.43 4.76 11.58
CA VAL A 93 8.08 4.95 10.16
C VAL A 93 6.62 4.60 9.89
N THR A 94 6.10 3.54 10.53
CA THR A 94 4.67 3.17 10.45
C THR A 94 3.79 4.32 10.94
N ALA A 95 4.11 4.96 12.06
CA ALA A 95 3.33 6.07 12.59
C ALA A 95 3.23 7.24 11.60
N VAL A 96 4.34 7.60 10.93
CA VAL A 96 4.32 8.64 9.89
C VAL A 96 3.46 8.21 8.69
N LEU A 97 3.56 6.95 8.24
CA LEU A 97 2.69 6.43 7.17
C LEU A 97 1.21 6.46 7.56
N VAL A 98 0.88 6.15 8.82
CA VAL A 98 -0.50 6.25 9.33
C VAL A 98 -1.01 7.68 9.25
N GLN A 99 -0.21 8.68 9.64
CA GLN A 99 -0.60 10.09 9.51
C GLN A 99 -0.84 10.50 8.06
N VAL A 100 0.02 10.06 7.13
CA VAL A 100 -0.18 10.31 5.69
C VAL A 100 -1.52 9.74 5.23
N ILE A 101 -1.84 8.51 5.62
CA ILE A 101 -3.09 7.82 5.25
C ILE A 101 -4.30 8.50 5.86
N GLN A 102 -4.23 8.90 7.14
CA GLN A 102 -5.30 9.63 7.83
C GLN A 102 -5.57 11.00 7.22
N ALA A 103 -4.51 11.77 6.93
CA ALA A 103 -4.64 13.04 6.24
C ALA A 103 -5.25 12.87 4.85
N LEU A 104 -4.90 11.78 4.16
CA LEU A 104 -5.50 11.44 2.87
C LEU A 104 -6.98 11.05 3.01
N GLU A 105 -7.36 10.24 4.01
CA GLU A 105 -8.75 9.88 4.30
C GLU A 105 -9.62 11.14 4.47
N VAL A 106 -9.17 12.09 5.29
CA VAL A 106 -9.90 13.34 5.54
C VAL A 106 -10.09 14.16 4.26
N ARG A 107 -9.05 14.25 3.41
CA ARG A 107 -9.14 14.99 2.14
C ARG A 107 -9.99 14.26 1.10
N LEU A 108 -9.91 12.94 1.05
CA LEU A 108 -10.73 12.11 0.15
C LEU A 108 -12.22 12.15 0.53
N ALA A 109 -12.53 12.38 1.81
CA ALA A 109 -13.91 12.57 2.26
C ALA A 109 -14.56 13.86 1.72
N THR A 110 -13.77 14.83 1.26
CA THR A 110 -14.28 16.09 0.68
C THR A 110 -14.33 16.07 -0.85
N VAL A 111 -13.92 14.98 -1.49
CA VAL A 111 -13.94 14.84 -2.95
C VAL A 111 -15.36 14.54 -3.43
N ASP A 112 -15.81 15.21 -4.49
CA ASP A 112 -17.03 14.80 -5.21
C ASP A 112 -16.73 13.54 -6.03
N TRP A 113 -17.02 12.39 -5.42
CA TRP A 113 -16.82 11.09 -6.05
C TRP A 113 -17.75 10.85 -7.25
N ALA A 114 -18.92 11.48 -7.28
CA ALA A 114 -19.83 11.33 -8.39
C ALA A 114 -19.27 12.05 -9.62
N GLU A 115 -18.79 13.28 -9.45
CA GLU A 115 -18.12 14.04 -10.51
C GLU A 115 -16.88 13.32 -11.03
N LEU A 116 -16.00 12.88 -10.12
CA LEU A 116 -14.76 12.19 -10.48
C LEU A 116 -15.01 10.89 -11.26
N VAL A 117 -15.92 10.04 -10.76
CA VAL A 117 -16.12 8.69 -11.32
C VAL A 117 -17.03 8.68 -12.55
N VAL A 118 -18.02 9.58 -12.61
CA VAL A 118 -19.03 9.57 -13.70
C VAL A 118 -18.61 10.49 -14.85
N ARG A 119 -17.80 11.53 -14.59
CA ARG A 119 -17.36 12.47 -15.63
C ARG A 119 -15.87 12.37 -15.90
N ASP A 120 -15.04 12.70 -14.91
CA ASP A 120 -13.62 12.96 -15.16
C ASP A 120 -12.86 11.68 -15.58
N VAL A 121 -13.10 10.56 -14.89
CA VAL A 121 -12.47 9.27 -15.23
C VAL A 121 -12.91 8.78 -16.61
N PRO A 122 -14.21 8.73 -16.96
CA PRO A 122 -14.64 8.38 -18.32
C PRO A 122 -14.08 9.30 -19.42
N GLU A 123 -13.96 10.60 -19.15
CA GLU A 123 -13.35 11.55 -20.11
C GLU A 123 -11.88 11.21 -20.38
N LEU A 124 -11.11 10.91 -19.33
CA LEU A 124 -9.70 10.48 -19.45
C LEU A 124 -9.58 9.15 -20.20
N VAL A 125 -10.44 8.17 -19.90
CA VAL A 125 -10.45 6.87 -20.60
C VAL A 125 -10.82 7.06 -22.07
N ALA A 126 -11.81 7.91 -22.37
CA ALA A 126 -12.18 8.20 -23.74
C ALA A 126 -11.08 8.94 -24.50
N ALA A 127 -10.33 9.83 -23.84
CA ALA A 127 -9.15 10.47 -24.41
C ALA A 127 -8.08 9.44 -24.77
N HIS A 128 -7.76 8.53 -23.84
CA HIS A 128 -6.80 7.45 -24.07
C HIS A 128 -7.13 6.62 -25.32
N TYR A 129 -8.38 6.18 -25.48
CA TYR A 129 -8.79 5.42 -26.67
C TYR A 129 -8.69 6.24 -27.96
N ARG A 130 -9.13 7.50 -27.94
CA ARG A 130 -9.02 8.38 -29.12
C ARG A 130 -7.57 8.58 -29.55
N ASP A 131 -6.67 8.79 -28.59
CA ASP A 131 -5.25 9.01 -28.88
C ASP A 131 -4.58 7.75 -29.41
N TRP A 132 -4.96 6.57 -28.89
CA TRP A 132 -4.49 5.31 -29.43
C TRP A 132 -4.97 5.03 -30.85
N ASP A 133 -6.25 5.24 -31.13
CA ASP A 133 -6.81 5.04 -32.46
C ASP A 133 -6.14 5.97 -33.47
N LEU A 134 -5.95 7.24 -33.10
CA LEU A 134 -5.25 8.24 -33.91
C LEU A 134 -3.78 7.88 -34.14
N ALA A 135 -3.07 7.40 -33.12
CA ALA A 135 -1.69 6.96 -33.23
C ALA A 135 -1.56 5.75 -34.18
N THR A 136 -2.47 4.80 -34.08
CA THR A 136 -2.52 3.59 -34.92
C THR A 136 -2.82 3.94 -36.38
N GLU A 137 -3.80 4.82 -36.62
CA GLU A 137 -4.12 5.32 -37.96
C GLU A 137 -2.90 6.02 -38.59
N ARG A 138 -2.24 6.90 -37.84
CA ARG A 138 -1.06 7.65 -38.33
C ARG A 138 0.12 6.73 -38.65
N ALA A 139 0.39 5.73 -37.82
CA ALA A 139 1.41 4.72 -38.10
C ALA A 139 1.11 3.95 -39.41
N GLY A 140 -0.16 3.61 -39.65
CA GLY A 140 -0.61 2.89 -40.84
C GLY A 140 -0.72 3.73 -42.12
N SER A 141 -0.93 5.05 -42.00
CA SER A 141 -1.19 5.96 -43.13
C SER A 141 0.04 6.37 -43.97
N GLY A 142 1.25 5.97 -43.56
CA GLY A 142 2.50 6.33 -44.23
C GLY A 142 3.05 7.73 -43.93
N SER A 143 2.22 8.64 -43.38
CA SER A 143 2.66 9.98 -42.93
C SER A 143 3.68 9.94 -41.78
N ALA A 144 3.65 8.90 -40.97
CA ALA A 144 4.55 8.72 -39.84
C ALA A 144 5.23 7.34 -39.83
N HIS A 145 5.63 6.84 -41.01
CA HIS A 145 6.19 5.49 -41.18
C HIS A 145 7.46 5.19 -40.35
N ASN A 146 8.13 6.22 -39.82
CA ASN A 146 9.32 6.05 -38.98
C ASN A 146 9.00 5.88 -37.50
N PHE A 147 7.75 6.09 -37.09
CA PHE A 147 7.32 5.97 -35.71
C PHE A 147 6.38 4.78 -35.54
N SER A 148 6.57 4.06 -34.44
CA SER A 148 5.63 3.06 -33.95
C SER A 148 4.35 3.73 -33.39
N PRO A 149 3.21 3.02 -33.35
CA PRO A 149 1.99 3.52 -32.70
C PRO A 149 2.23 3.97 -31.26
N GLU A 150 3.10 3.29 -30.52
CA GLU A 150 3.44 3.64 -29.13
C GLU A 150 4.19 4.97 -29.04
N GLU A 151 5.14 5.22 -29.94
CA GLU A 151 5.84 6.51 -30.01
C GLU A 151 4.91 7.64 -30.41
N LEU A 152 4.01 7.38 -31.36
CA LEU A 152 3.01 8.37 -31.77
C LEU A 152 2.03 8.69 -30.64
N PHE A 153 1.56 7.68 -29.91
CA PHE A 153 0.71 7.88 -28.74
C PHE A 153 1.35 8.84 -27.73
N HIS A 154 2.61 8.62 -27.39
CA HIS A 154 3.33 9.50 -26.46
C HIS A 154 3.67 10.88 -27.03
N ASN A 155 3.75 11.02 -28.35
CA ASN A 155 3.94 12.31 -29.00
C ASN A 155 2.63 13.12 -29.11
N LEU A 156 1.46 12.48 -28.98
CA LEU A 156 0.17 13.18 -28.92
C LEU A 156 0.02 13.93 -27.60
N GLU A 157 0.36 13.29 -26.48
CA GLU A 157 0.33 13.89 -25.14
C GLU A 157 1.70 13.77 -24.45
N PRO A 158 2.68 14.62 -24.81
CA PRO A 158 4.00 14.57 -24.20
C PRO A 158 3.94 15.03 -22.75
N HIS A 159 4.44 14.20 -21.84
CA HIS A 159 4.50 14.49 -20.41
C HIS A 159 5.94 14.53 -19.91
N ILE A 160 6.29 15.55 -19.11
CA ILE A 160 7.67 15.77 -18.61
C ILE A 160 8.26 14.58 -17.85
N ALA A 161 7.40 13.81 -17.18
CA ALA A 161 7.81 12.63 -16.42
C ALA A 161 8.02 11.38 -17.27
N ILE A 162 7.71 11.40 -18.56
CA ILE A 162 7.77 10.22 -19.44
C ILE A 162 8.86 10.44 -20.48
N SER A 163 9.81 9.52 -20.54
CA SER A 163 10.80 9.43 -21.61
C SER A 163 10.65 8.11 -22.33
N LEU A 164 10.77 8.12 -23.66
CA LEU A 164 10.78 6.90 -24.45
C LEU A 164 12.20 6.35 -24.53
N SER A 165 12.35 5.07 -24.21
CA SER A 165 13.58 4.32 -24.41
C SER A 165 13.33 3.17 -25.37
N THR A 166 14.26 2.92 -26.29
CA THR A 166 14.25 1.72 -27.12
C THR A 166 14.45 0.49 -26.24
N ALA A 167 13.65 -0.56 -26.46
CA ALA A 167 13.82 -1.83 -25.76
C ALA A 167 15.27 -2.34 -25.92
N PRO A 168 15.86 -2.95 -24.88
CA PRO A 168 17.22 -3.47 -24.95
C PRO A 168 17.36 -4.51 -26.07
N ASP A 169 18.49 -4.45 -26.77
CA ASP A 169 18.82 -5.29 -27.93
C ASP A 169 18.58 -6.77 -27.64
N GLY A 170 17.59 -7.37 -28.31
CA GLY A 170 17.22 -8.78 -28.12
C GLY A 170 15.74 -9.08 -28.37
N SER A 171 14.87 -8.06 -28.35
CA SER A 171 13.50 -8.18 -28.85
C SER A 171 13.48 -7.82 -30.34
N SER A 172 12.85 -8.64 -31.18
CA SER A 172 12.63 -8.34 -32.61
C SER A 172 11.68 -7.17 -32.85
N SER A 173 11.15 -6.56 -31.79
CA SER A 173 10.25 -5.41 -31.82
C SER A 173 11.03 -4.12 -31.59
N ARG A 174 10.86 -3.16 -32.51
CA ARG A 174 11.29 -1.76 -32.34
C ARG A 174 10.39 -0.97 -31.37
N ALA A 175 9.68 -1.65 -30.47
CA ALA A 175 8.75 -0.98 -29.56
C ALA A 175 9.51 -0.09 -28.57
N SER A 176 9.16 1.20 -28.57
CA SER A 176 9.61 2.14 -27.56
C SER A 176 8.80 1.94 -26.28
N VAL A 177 9.50 1.82 -25.15
CA VAL A 177 8.89 1.61 -23.84
C VAL A 177 8.93 2.93 -23.07
N PRO A 178 7.79 3.43 -22.55
CA PRO A 178 7.78 4.62 -21.72
C PRO A 178 8.44 4.31 -20.38
N HIS A 179 9.37 5.18 -19.99
CA HIS A 179 10.02 5.19 -18.70
C HIS A 179 9.58 6.39 -17.90
N VAL A 180 9.11 6.16 -16.68
CA VAL A 180 8.68 7.21 -15.76
C VAL A 180 9.86 7.68 -14.92
N ASP A 181 10.18 8.98 -14.99
CA ASP A 181 11.29 9.57 -14.26
C ASP A 181 11.04 9.53 -12.73
N LYS A 182 11.93 8.83 -12.03
CA LYS A 182 11.90 8.72 -10.57
C LYS A 182 12.20 10.05 -9.88
N VAL A 183 12.95 10.96 -10.49
CA VAL A 183 13.19 12.29 -9.93
C VAL A 183 11.88 13.06 -9.89
N TYR A 184 11.14 13.09 -11.01
CA TYR A 184 9.79 13.64 -11.05
C TYR A 184 8.88 13.03 -9.97
N LEU A 185 8.82 11.69 -9.85
CA LEU A 185 7.99 11.03 -8.84
C LEU A 185 8.39 11.41 -7.41
N ARG A 186 9.69 11.53 -7.12
CA ARG A 186 10.16 11.97 -5.80
C ARG A 186 9.72 13.40 -5.51
N THR A 187 9.85 14.30 -6.49
CA THR A 187 9.40 15.69 -6.36
C THR A 187 7.89 15.76 -6.17
N LEU A 188 7.11 14.97 -6.90
CA LEU A 188 5.66 14.89 -6.73
C LEU A 188 5.29 14.43 -5.31
N VAL A 189 5.91 13.34 -4.85
CA VAL A 189 5.67 12.81 -3.50
C VAL A 189 6.11 13.80 -2.43
N ASP A 190 7.16 14.59 -2.65
CA ASP A 190 7.54 15.65 -1.71
C ASP A 190 6.49 16.72 -1.52
N HIS A 191 5.90 17.19 -2.62
CA HIS A 191 4.83 18.17 -2.56
C HIS A 191 3.58 17.55 -1.90
N LEU A 192 3.30 16.28 -2.18
CA LEU A 192 2.23 15.54 -1.53
C LEU A 192 2.45 15.44 -0.02
N LEU A 193 3.64 15.00 0.42
CA LEU A 193 3.97 14.89 1.85
C LEU A 193 3.93 16.25 2.55
N LYS A 194 4.35 17.33 1.88
CA LYS A 194 4.24 18.70 2.40
C LYS A 194 2.79 19.13 2.64
N ALA A 195 1.86 18.62 1.83
CA ALA A 195 0.44 18.93 1.95
C ALA A 195 -0.31 18.00 2.92
N LEU A 196 0.26 16.85 3.30
CA LEU A 196 -0.39 15.85 4.15
C LEU A 196 0.17 15.79 5.57
N LEU A 197 1.47 16.03 5.75
CA LEU A 197 2.11 15.91 7.06
C LEU A 197 2.04 17.24 7.84
N PRO A 198 1.89 17.18 9.18
CA PRO A 198 2.14 18.32 10.04
C PRO A 198 3.56 18.87 9.85
N PRO A 199 3.79 20.16 10.15
CA PRO A 199 5.12 20.78 10.00
C PRO A 199 6.23 20.03 10.76
N ASP A 200 5.93 19.49 11.94
CA ASP A 200 6.92 18.78 12.76
C ASP A 200 7.37 17.48 12.08
N ASP A 201 6.43 16.65 11.61
CA ASP A 201 6.72 15.40 10.93
C ASP A 201 7.33 15.63 9.53
N TYR A 202 6.96 16.74 8.86
CA TYR A 202 7.58 17.11 7.58
C TYR A 202 9.03 17.57 7.74
N ARG A 203 9.41 18.16 8.89
CA ARG A 203 10.77 18.64 9.15
C ARG A 203 11.76 17.51 9.44
N ALA A 204 11.26 16.35 9.86
CA ALA A 204 12.06 15.15 10.11
C ALA A 204 12.57 14.57 8.78
N GLU A 205 13.77 15.01 8.36
CA GLU A 205 14.29 14.76 7.02
C GLU A 205 14.49 13.27 6.72
N THR A 206 14.96 12.51 7.71
CA THR A 206 15.23 11.07 7.59
C THR A 206 13.94 10.28 7.35
N GLU A 207 12.96 10.45 8.22
CA GLU A 207 11.65 9.81 8.15
C GLU A 207 10.93 10.19 6.85
N ARG A 208 10.94 11.48 6.51
CA ARG A 208 10.39 11.98 5.24
C ARG A 208 11.06 11.36 4.03
N ALA A 209 12.40 11.23 4.03
CA ALA A 209 13.12 10.61 2.92
C ALA A 209 12.75 9.13 2.76
N ILE A 210 12.63 8.39 3.87
CA ILE A 210 12.24 6.98 3.87
C ILE A 210 10.80 6.82 3.38
N VAL A 211 9.86 7.57 3.94
CA VAL A 211 8.44 7.54 3.54
C VAL A 211 8.29 7.90 2.07
N ARG A 212 9.03 8.91 1.58
CA ARG A 212 9.05 9.26 0.16
C ARG A 212 9.51 8.11 -0.72
N GLN A 213 10.60 7.43 -0.37
CA GLN A 213 11.06 6.27 -1.17
C GLN A 213 10.07 5.11 -1.11
N ILE A 214 9.41 4.88 0.03
CA ILE A 214 8.35 3.88 0.14
C ILE A 214 7.21 4.21 -0.81
N LEU A 215 6.69 5.44 -0.80
CA LEU A 215 5.59 5.85 -1.67
C LEU A 215 5.98 5.77 -3.15
N VAL A 216 7.18 6.26 -3.51
CA VAL A 216 7.70 6.17 -4.88
C VAL A 216 7.85 4.73 -5.32
N GLY A 217 8.36 3.84 -4.46
CA GLY A 217 8.62 2.45 -4.81
C GLY A 217 7.39 1.55 -4.82
N VAL A 218 6.50 1.69 -3.82
CA VAL A 218 5.33 0.82 -3.63
C VAL A 218 4.16 1.25 -4.50
N VAL A 219 3.91 2.56 -4.59
CA VAL A 219 2.68 3.09 -5.19
C VAL A 219 2.98 3.67 -6.56
N PHE A 220 3.74 4.76 -6.60
CA PHE A 220 3.85 5.56 -7.82
C PHE A 220 4.65 4.86 -8.92
N GLY A 221 5.79 4.26 -8.61
CA GLY A 221 6.65 3.62 -9.61
C GLY A 221 5.96 2.46 -10.32
N ALA A 222 5.24 1.61 -9.58
CA ALA A 222 4.53 0.47 -10.15
C ALA A 222 3.29 0.90 -10.95
N VAL A 223 2.49 1.83 -10.41
CA VAL A 223 1.25 2.29 -11.06
C VAL A 223 1.56 3.14 -12.29
N PHE A 224 2.43 4.16 -12.17
CA PHE A 224 2.72 5.07 -13.27
C PHE A 224 3.39 4.37 -14.45
N SER A 225 4.27 3.40 -14.19
CA SER A 225 4.90 2.61 -15.26
C SER A 225 3.91 1.73 -16.02
N ARG A 226 2.75 1.43 -15.42
CA ARG A 226 1.66 0.67 -16.05
C ARG A 226 0.71 1.59 -16.79
N VAL A 227 0.16 2.62 -16.14
CA VAL A 227 -0.84 3.52 -16.75
C VAL A 227 -0.24 4.38 -17.87
N ALA A 228 1.07 4.62 -17.85
CA ALA A 228 1.76 5.28 -18.96
C ALA A 228 1.84 4.39 -20.22
N GLN A 229 1.51 3.11 -20.14
CA GLN A 229 1.59 2.23 -21.30
C GLN A 229 0.35 2.40 -22.18
N PRO A 230 0.51 2.50 -23.51
CA PRO A 230 -0.64 2.58 -24.42
C PRO A 230 -1.58 1.38 -24.25
N TRP A 231 -1.05 0.17 -24.05
CA TRP A 231 -1.82 -1.06 -23.86
C TRP A 231 -2.52 -1.19 -22.51
N PHE A 232 -2.36 -0.25 -21.58
CA PHE A 232 -2.92 -0.41 -20.23
C PHE A 232 -4.45 -0.58 -20.23
N LEU A 233 -5.13 0.01 -21.20
CA LEU A 233 -6.59 -0.03 -21.35
C LEU A 233 -7.06 -0.87 -22.56
N HIS A 234 -6.15 -1.58 -23.25
CA HIS A 234 -6.48 -2.36 -24.45
C HIS A 234 -6.67 -3.85 -24.14
#